data_AF-A0A345NQ09-F1
#
_entry.id   AF-A0A345NQ09-F1
#
_cell.length_a   1.000
_cell.length_b   1.000
_cell.length_c   1.000
_cell.angle_alpha   90.00
_cell.angle_beta   90.00
_cell.angle_gamma   90.00
#
_symmetry.space_group_name_H-M   'P 1'
#
loop_
_entity.id
_entity.type
_entity.pdbx_description
1 polymer ?
#
loop_
_entity_poly.entity_id
_entity_poly.type
_entity_poly.pdbx_seq_one_letter_code
_entity_poly.pdbx_strand_id
1 'polypeptide(L)'
;MENDTLMKTGAVAEALGVSRQHVVNLCERGDLPSIRVGAHRRVRRSDVEALLDAQSMTEEQRKQMWMHQAMLTHLLTRPEEVMGLARENIRRWSSMHRADGRTVEYLREWDSILARGLEQTVGTILSTSPRARELRQNSPFAGVLSQTERTQALRTFREKRAPAA
;
A
#
# COMPACT_ATOMS: atom_id res chain seq x y z
N MET A 1 15.67 14.22 -6.24
CA MET A 1 15.44 14.37 -4.79
C MET A 1 14.49 15.52 -4.61
N GLU A 2 13.20 15.22 -4.44
CA GLU A 2 12.17 16.24 -4.34
C GLU A 2 12.26 16.89 -2.95
N ASN A 3 12.38 18.23 -2.89
CA ASN A 3 12.38 18.97 -1.63
C ASN A 3 10.99 18.87 -1.01
N ASP A 4 10.80 17.84 -0.19
CA ASP A 4 9.57 17.59 0.56
C ASP A 4 9.26 18.79 1.48
N THR A 5 8.20 19.50 1.13
CA THR A 5 7.91 20.82 1.71
C THR A 5 7.36 20.67 3.13
N LEU A 6 8.00 21.34 4.08
CA LEU A 6 7.55 21.37 5.47
C LEU A 6 6.35 22.30 5.66
N MET A 7 5.20 21.73 5.98
CA MET A 7 3.96 22.42 6.25
C MET A 7 3.83 22.81 7.73
N LYS A 8 3.20 23.96 7.98
CA LYS A 8 2.77 24.37 9.33
C LYS A 8 1.52 23.58 9.72
N THR A 9 1.33 23.30 11.01
CA THR A 9 0.13 22.59 11.52
C THR A 9 -1.19 23.25 11.10
N GLY A 10 -1.20 24.56 10.85
CA GLY A 10 -2.36 25.26 10.29
C GLY A 10 -2.70 24.87 8.86
N ALA A 11 -1.70 24.84 7.98
CA ALA A 11 -1.90 24.42 6.59
C ALA A 11 -2.25 22.93 6.51
N VAL A 12 -1.71 22.13 7.44
CA VAL A 12 -2.08 20.71 7.59
C VAL A 12 -3.54 20.58 8.02
N ALA A 13 -4.00 21.39 8.97
CA ALA A 13 -5.38 21.37 9.45
C ALA A 13 -6.38 21.71 8.33
N GLU A 14 -6.05 22.72 7.53
CA GLU A 14 -6.83 23.10 6.34
C GLU A 14 -6.86 21.98 5.30
N ALA A 15 -5.71 21.38 4.98
CA ALA A 15 -5.62 20.27 4.02
C ALA A 15 -6.39 19.02 4.48
N LEU A 16 -6.40 18.73 5.78
CA LEU A 16 -7.11 17.60 6.36
C LEU A 16 -8.59 17.89 6.67
N GLY A 17 -9.05 19.15 6.57
CA GLY A 17 -10.42 19.55 6.93
C GLY A 17 -10.73 19.38 8.43
N VAL A 18 -9.72 19.48 9.30
CA VAL A 18 -9.84 19.29 10.77
C VAL A 18 -9.35 20.51 11.55
N SER A 19 -9.58 20.53 12.87
CA SER A 19 -9.06 21.60 13.72
C SER A 19 -7.53 21.52 13.89
N ARG A 20 -6.86 22.66 14.11
CA ARG A 20 -5.43 22.69 14.45
C ARG A 20 -5.09 21.82 15.66
N GLN A 21 -5.96 21.80 16.69
CA GLN A 21 -5.77 20.98 17.88
C GLN A 21 -5.78 19.49 17.54
N HIS A 22 -6.64 19.07 16.60
CA HIS A 22 -6.65 17.68 16.13
C HIS A 22 -5.31 17.30 15.47
N VAL A 23 -4.74 18.18 14.64
CA VAL A 23 -3.40 17.96 14.05
C VAL A 23 -2.32 17.83 15.11
N VAL A 24 -2.38 18.66 16.17
CA VAL A 24 -1.45 18.55 17.30
C VAL A 24 -1.58 17.19 17.99
N ASN A 25 -2.80 16.75 18.27
CA ASN A 25 -3.07 15.46 18.89
C ASN A 25 -2.55 14.30 18.03
N LEU A 26 -2.75 14.33 16.70
CA LEU A 26 -2.20 13.33 15.77
C LEU A 26 -0.68 13.27 15.83
N CYS A 27 -0.02 14.42 15.94
CA CYS A 27 1.42 14.49 16.04
C CYS A 27 1.95 14.01 17.40
N GLU A 28 1.22 14.26 18.49
CA GLU A 28 1.59 13.81 19.84
C GLU A 28 1.39 12.31 20.03
N ARG A 29 0.35 11.75 19.39
CA ARG A 29 0.08 10.31 19.36
C ARG A 29 1.00 9.52 18.42
N GLY A 30 1.74 10.22 17.54
CA GLY A 30 2.63 9.60 16.56
C GLY A 30 1.94 9.14 15.27
N ASP A 31 0.65 9.41 15.10
CA ASP A 31 -0.10 9.08 13.88
C ASP A 31 0.28 9.98 12.69
N LEU A 32 0.85 11.16 12.97
CA LEU A 32 1.35 12.08 11.97
C LEU A 32 2.80 12.47 12.30
N PRO A 33 3.79 11.95 11.55
CA PRO A 33 5.19 12.30 11.76
C PRO A 33 5.40 13.81 11.69
N SER A 34 6.19 14.33 12.62
CA SER A 34 6.46 15.76 12.69
C SER A 34 7.82 16.05 13.30
N ILE A 35 8.39 17.17 12.88
CA ILE A 35 9.65 17.69 13.42
C ILE A 35 9.38 19.00 14.15
N ARG A 36 10.17 19.30 15.18
CA ARG A 36 10.19 20.63 15.80
C ARG A 36 11.24 21.51 15.12
N VAL A 37 10.81 22.70 14.71
CA VAL A 37 11.68 23.77 14.21
C VAL A 37 11.47 24.98 15.11
N GLY A 38 12.39 25.17 16.05
CA GLY A 38 12.21 26.11 17.17
C GLY A 38 10.99 25.73 18.03
N ALA A 39 10.13 26.70 18.31
CA ALA A 39 8.89 26.49 19.07
C ALA A 39 7.76 25.82 18.28
N HIS A 40 7.92 25.64 16.95
CA HIS A 40 6.81 25.20 16.11
C HIS A 40 7.01 23.79 15.53
N ARG A 41 5.89 23.06 15.45
CA ARG A 41 5.83 21.78 14.76
C ARG A 41 5.71 21.99 13.23
N ARG A 42 6.42 21.15 12.48
CA ARG A 42 6.38 21.06 11.02
C ARG A 42 6.11 19.63 10.62
N VAL A 43 5.24 19.46 9.64
CA VAL A 43 4.84 18.16 9.07
C VAL A 43 5.27 18.17 7.62
N ARG A 44 5.83 17.07 7.12
CA ARG A 44 6.17 16.98 5.70
C ARG A 44 4.90 16.90 4.87
N ARG A 45 4.89 17.50 3.68
CA ARG A 45 3.74 17.41 2.77
C ARG A 45 3.46 15.95 2.40
N SER A 46 4.50 15.16 2.14
CA SER A 46 4.39 13.73 1.85
C SER A 46 3.65 12.94 2.94
N ASP A 47 3.90 13.25 4.21
CA ASP A 47 3.22 12.61 5.35
C ASP A 47 1.73 12.99 5.43
N VAL A 48 1.39 14.25 5.11
CA VAL A 48 -0.01 14.71 5.04
C VAL A 48 -0.75 14.04 3.90
N GLU A 49 -0.13 13.96 2.72
CA GLU A 49 -0.67 13.29 1.55
C GLU A 49 -0.89 11.80 1.81
N ALA A 50 0.07 11.11 2.44
CA ALA A 50 -0.07 9.71 2.83
C ALA A 50 -1.25 9.49 3.80
N LEU A 51 -1.49 10.43 4.72
CA LEU A 51 -2.62 10.36 5.64
C LEU A 51 -3.96 10.59 4.92
N LEU A 52 -4.04 11.58 4.02
CA LEU A 52 -5.22 11.84 3.18
C LEU A 52 -5.53 10.64 2.28
N ASP A 53 -4.51 10.05 1.69
CA ASP A 53 -4.59 8.83 0.91
C ASP A 53 -5.14 7.66 1.71
N ALA A 54 -4.67 7.47 2.95
CA ALA A 54 -5.19 6.45 3.85
C ALA A 54 -6.66 6.67 4.23
N GLN A 55 -7.07 7.93 4.44
CA GLN A 55 -8.44 8.31 4.77
C GLN A 55 -9.40 8.17 3.58
N SER A 56 -8.92 8.41 2.36
CA SER A 56 -9.68 8.32 1.11
C SER A 56 -9.70 6.93 0.47
N MET A 57 -9.00 5.93 1.05
CA MET A 57 -9.02 4.56 0.52
C MET A 57 -10.45 4.02 0.46
N THR A 58 -10.89 3.65 -0.76
CA THR A 58 -12.18 3.01 -0.97
C THR A 58 -12.23 1.67 -0.24
N GLU A 59 -13.44 1.17 0.04
CA GLU A 59 -13.59 -0.18 0.61
C GLU A 59 -12.87 -1.25 -0.22
N GLU A 60 -12.92 -1.12 -1.55
CA GLU A 60 -12.27 -2.04 -2.47
C GLU A 60 -10.75 -2.02 -2.30
N GLN A 61 -10.15 -0.83 -2.16
CA GLN A 61 -8.72 -0.69 -1.93
C GLN A 61 -8.29 -1.24 -0.56
N ARG A 62 -9.13 -1.07 0.47
CA ARG A 62 -8.88 -1.64 1.81
C ARG A 62 -8.98 -3.17 1.79
N LYS A 63 -9.98 -3.73 1.11
CA LYS A 63 -10.08 -5.18 0.87
C LYS A 63 -8.85 -5.70 0.13
N GLN A 64 -8.43 -5.03 -0.95
CA GLN A 64 -7.24 -5.42 -1.70
C GLN A 64 -5.96 -5.38 -0.85
N MET A 65 -5.81 -4.38 0.03
CA MET A 65 -4.69 -4.32 0.97
C MET A 65 -4.71 -5.50 1.95
N TRP A 66 -5.88 -5.80 2.52
CA TRP A 66 -6.06 -6.93 3.43
C TRP A 66 -5.73 -8.27 2.77
N MET A 67 -6.13 -8.44 1.50
CA MET A 67 -5.78 -9.61 0.70
C MET A 67 -4.26 -9.73 0.45
N HIS A 68 -3.59 -8.61 0.15
CA HIS A 68 -2.13 -8.61 0.00
C HIS A 68 -1.42 -8.94 1.31
N GLN A 69 -1.95 -8.50 2.46
CA GLN A 69 -1.40 -8.85 3.77
C GLN A 69 -1.56 -10.35 4.09
N ALA A 70 -2.72 -10.95 3.79
CA ALA A 70 -2.92 -12.38 3.97
C ALA A 70 -1.97 -13.20 3.08
N MET A 71 -1.74 -12.74 1.85
CA MET A 71 -0.81 -13.35 0.91
C MET A 71 0.66 -13.27 1.37
N LEU A 72 1.07 -12.22 2.11
CA LEU A 72 2.45 -12.09 2.61
C LEU A 72 2.88 -13.28 3.46
N THR A 73 1.97 -13.85 4.25
CA THR A 73 2.25 -15.07 5.04
C THR A 73 2.72 -16.20 4.14
N HIS A 74 2.05 -16.42 3.00
CA HIS A 74 2.48 -17.44 2.04
C HIS A 74 3.78 -17.08 1.36
N LEU A 75 3.94 -15.81 0.96
CA LEU A 75 5.18 -15.35 0.34
C LEU A 75 6.40 -15.57 1.25
N LEU A 76 6.24 -15.42 2.57
CA LEU A 76 7.33 -15.62 3.54
C LEU A 76 7.56 -17.09 3.92
N THR A 77 6.53 -17.95 3.84
CA THR A 77 6.62 -19.37 4.23
C THR A 77 6.96 -20.30 3.07
N ARG A 78 6.51 -19.96 1.86
CA ARG A 78 6.71 -20.71 0.61
C ARG A 78 7.11 -19.77 -0.54
N PRO A 79 8.26 -19.08 -0.43
CA PRO A 79 8.65 -18.03 -1.37
C PRO A 79 8.80 -18.54 -2.81
N GLU A 80 9.47 -19.68 -3.00
CA GLU A 80 9.71 -20.25 -4.34
C GLU A 80 8.40 -20.57 -5.08
N GLU A 81 7.44 -21.19 -4.38
CA GLU A 81 6.14 -21.55 -4.95
C GLU A 81 5.35 -20.29 -5.34
N VAL A 82 5.29 -19.31 -4.44
CA VAL A 82 4.51 -18.08 -4.64
C VAL A 82 5.13 -17.19 -5.72
N MET A 83 6.46 -17.04 -5.72
CA MET A 83 7.17 -16.29 -6.75
C MET A 83 7.12 -17.01 -8.10
N GLY A 84 7.17 -18.34 -8.12
CA GLY A 84 6.99 -19.16 -9.31
C GLY A 84 5.62 -18.96 -9.95
N LEU A 85 4.55 -19.01 -9.14
CA LEU A 85 3.18 -18.73 -9.57
C LEU A 85 3.04 -17.32 -10.14
N ALA A 86 3.62 -16.32 -9.47
CA ALA A 86 3.59 -14.94 -9.94
C ALA A 86 4.27 -14.78 -11.31
N ARG A 87 5.43 -15.40 -11.51
CA ARG A 87 6.14 -15.41 -12.81
C ARG A 87 5.31 -16.10 -13.89
N GLU A 88 4.62 -17.18 -13.56
CA GLU A 88 3.73 -17.86 -14.51
C GLU A 88 2.54 -16.98 -14.92
N ASN A 89 1.91 -16.30 -13.96
CA ASN A 89 0.85 -15.34 -14.23
C ASN A 89 1.33 -14.20 -15.12
N ILE A 90 2.52 -13.65 -14.87
CA ILE A 90 3.13 -12.62 -15.72
C ILE A 90 3.29 -13.13 -17.15
N ARG A 91 3.85 -14.32 -17.36
CA ARG A 91 4.01 -14.90 -18.71
C ARG A 91 2.67 -15.06 -19.42
N ARG A 92 1.68 -15.63 -18.72
CA ARG A 92 0.34 -15.90 -19.25
C ARG A 92 -0.41 -14.62 -19.61
N TRP A 93 -0.36 -13.60 -18.76
CA TRP A 93 -1.08 -12.34 -19.01
C TRP A 93 -0.36 -11.46 -20.02
N SER A 94 0.98 -11.48 -20.04
CA SER A 94 1.76 -10.73 -21.03
C SER A 94 1.44 -11.17 -22.46
N SER A 95 1.17 -12.45 -22.70
CA SER A 95 0.77 -12.94 -24.03
C SER A 95 -0.67 -12.58 -24.43
N MET A 96 -1.52 -12.19 -23.47
CA MET A 96 -2.93 -11.83 -23.71
C MET A 96 -3.12 -10.34 -23.96
N HIS A 97 -2.14 -9.50 -23.62
CA HIS A 97 -2.24 -8.05 -23.72
C HIS A 97 -1.37 -7.52 -24.86
N ARG A 98 -1.74 -6.34 -25.39
CA ARG A 98 -0.91 -5.63 -26.37
C ARG A 98 0.42 -5.24 -25.75
N ALA A 99 1.52 -5.43 -26.49
CA ALA A 99 2.88 -5.24 -26.00
C ALA A 99 3.21 -3.78 -25.57
N ASP A 100 2.43 -2.81 -26.03
CA ASP A 100 2.50 -1.38 -25.74
C ASP A 100 1.47 -0.90 -24.70
N GLY A 101 0.68 -1.81 -24.12
CA GLY A 101 -0.31 -1.47 -23.11
C GLY A 101 0.30 -1.22 -21.73
N ARG A 102 -0.26 -0.26 -20.98
CA ARG A 102 0.15 0.03 -19.58
C ARG A 102 0.15 -1.20 -18.67
N THR A 103 -0.76 -2.15 -18.88
CA THR A 103 -0.77 -3.41 -18.12
C THR A 103 0.53 -4.19 -18.30
N VAL A 104 1.06 -4.27 -19.52
CA VAL A 104 2.32 -4.98 -19.81
C VAL A 104 3.51 -4.27 -19.18
N GLU A 105 3.49 -2.93 -19.07
CA GLU A 105 4.52 -2.19 -18.34
C GLU A 105 4.57 -2.58 -16.86
N TYR A 106 3.42 -2.67 -16.19
CA TYR A 106 3.35 -3.14 -14.81
C TYR A 106 3.83 -4.59 -14.67
N LEU A 107 3.49 -5.47 -15.62
CA LEU A 107 3.95 -6.85 -15.61
C LEU A 107 5.47 -6.97 -15.79
N ARG A 108 6.08 -6.14 -16.66
CA ARG A 108 7.54 -6.06 -16.82
C ARG A 108 8.22 -5.55 -15.55
N GLU A 109 7.65 -4.54 -14.89
CA GLU A 109 8.19 -4.03 -13.64
C GLU A 109 8.11 -5.08 -12.53
N TRP A 110 6.99 -5.80 -12.43
CA TRP A 110 6.86 -6.92 -11.50
C TRP A 110 7.86 -8.04 -11.78
N ASP A 111 8.12 -8.38 -13.04
CA ASP A 111 9.11 -9.39 -13.40
C ASP A 111 10.53 -8.97 -12.93
N SER A 112 10.89 -7.70 -13.13
CA SER A 112 12.14 -7.13 -12.62
C SER A 112 12.23 -7.18 -11.08
N ILE A 113 11.14 -6.85 -10.39
CA ILE A 113 11.06 -6.94 -8.92
C ILE A 113 11.25 -8.37 -8.43
N LEU A 114 10.57 -9.33 -9.07
CA LEU A 114 10.66 -10.76 -8.74
C LEU A 114 12.05 -11.33 -9.03
N ALA A 115 12.73 -10.84 -10.08
CA ALA A 115 14.09 -11.23 -10.42
C ALA A 115 15.12 -10.77 -9.37
N ARG A 116 14.82 -9.69 -8.63
CA ARG A 116 15.65 -9.19 -7.52
C ARG A 116 15.42 -9.95 -6.20
N GLY A 117 14.48 -10.88 -6.14
CA GLY A 117 14.30 -11.79 -5.02
C GLY A 117 13.20 -11.40 -4.02
N LEU A 118 13.11 -12.19 -2.95
CA LEU A 118 12.05 -12.11 -1.94
C LEU A 118 12.01 -10.75 -1.22
N GLU A 119 13.16 -10.26 -0.75
CA GLU A 119 13.23 -9.01 0.03
C GLU A 119 12.69 -7.81 -0.76
N GLN A 120 13.09 -7.69 -2.02
CA GLN A 120 12.62 -6.61 -2.90
C GLN A 120 11.12 -6.72 -3.17
N THR A 121 10.62 -7.96 -3.31
CA THR A 121 9.19 -8.23 -3.53
C THR A 121 8.36 -7.82 -2.32
N VAL A 122 8.76 -8.25 -1.11
CA VAL A 122 8.10 -7.88 0.15
C VAL A 122 8.16 -6.37 0.37
N GLY A 123 9.32 -5.75 0.12
CA GLY A 123 9.48 -4.30 0.21
C GLY A 123 8.52 -3.53 -0.69
N THR A 124 8.33 -3.98 -1.94
CA THR A 124 7.34 -3.38 -2.86
C THR A 124 5.91 -3.57 -2.34
N ILE A 125 5.54 -4.78 -1.90
CA ILE A 125 4.18 -5.06 -1.42
C ILE A 125 3.84 -4.19 -0.21
N LEU A 126 4.80 -3.99 0.70
CA LEU A 126 4.60 -3.21 1.93
C LEU A 126 4.77 -1.69 1.75
N SER A 127 5.41 -1.24 0.67
CA SER A 127 5.68 0.18 0.45
C SER A 127 4.41 1.02 0.29
N THR A 128 4.40 2.19 0.91
CA THR A 128 3.30 3.17 0.80
C THR A 128 3.47 4.14 -0.36
N SER A 129 4.52 4.02 -1.17
CA SER A 129 4.76 4.95 -2.29
C SER A 129 3.64 4.91 -3.33
N PRO A 130 3.37 6.02 -4.04
CA PRO A 130 2.37 6.05 -5.11
C PRO A 130 2.56 4.93 -6.14
N ARG A 131 3.81 4.69 -6.57
CA ARG A 131 4.13 3.61 -7.51
C ARG A 131 3.84 2.21 -6.95
N ALA A 132 4.14 1.97 -5.68
CA ALA A 132 3.83 0.69 -5.04
C ALA A 132 2.32 0.43 -4.95
N ARG A 133 1.51 1.49 -4.80
CA ARG A 133 0.03 1.39 -4.84
C ARG A 133 -0.45 0.95 -6.22
N GLU A 134 0.07 1.55 -7.29
CA GLU A 134 -0.25 1.15 -8.67
C GLU A 134 0.17 -0.29 -8.97
N LEU A 135 1.36 -0.69 -8.53
CA LEU A 135 1.86 -2.06 -8.68
C LEU A 135 0.97 -3.08 -7.96
N ARG A 136 0.51 -2.78 -6.73
CA ARG A 136 -0.43 -3.65 -6.00
C ARG A 136 -1.78 -3.79 -6.71
N GLN A 137 -2.26 -2.75 -7.38
CA GLN A 137 -3.49 -2.85 -8.19
C GLN A 137 -3.31 -3.78 -9.39
N ASN A 138 -2.09 -3.91 -9.91
CA ASN A 138 -1.72 -4.74 -11.06
C ASN A 138 -0.86 -5.95 -10.64
N SER A 139 -1.21 -6.56 -9.52
CA SER A 139 -0.41 -7.57 -8.83
C SER A 139 -0.49 -8.96 -9.51
N PRO A 140 0.66 -9.63 -9.76
CA PRO A 140 0.71 -10.95 -10.41
C PRO A 140 0.42 -12.12 -9.45
N PHE A 141 0.04 -11.85 -8.20
CA PHE A 141 -0.14 -12.88 -7.17
C PHE A 141 -1.57 -13.44 -7.11
N ALA A 142 -2.34 -13.32 -8.20
CA ALA A 142 -3.64 -13.97 -8.29
C ALA A 142 -3.48 -15.50 -8.15
N GLY A 143 -4.34 -16.12 -7.34
CA GLY A 143 -4.32 -17.56 -7.07
C GLY A 143 -3.42 -18.01 -5.91
N VAL A 144 -2.60 -17.13 -5.30
CA VAL A 144 -1.79 -17.50 -4.12
C VAL A 144 -2.63 -17.90 -2.92
N LEU A 145 -3.73 -17.17 -2.71
CA LEU A 145 -4.75 -17.49 -1.70
C LEU A 145 -5.81 -18.39 -2.34
N SER A 146 -6.06 -19.53 -1.73
CA SER A 146 -7.18 -20.40 -2.06
C SER A 146 -8.52 -19.69 -1.85
N GLN A 147 -9.58 -20.18 -2.48
CA GLN A 147 -10.92 -19.58 -2.31
C GLN A 147 -11.35 -19.54 -0.83
N THR A 148 -11.00 -20.58 -0.06
CA THR A 148 -11.27 -20.65 1.38
C THR A 148 -10.51 -19.57 2.15
N GLU A 149 -9.22 -19.40 1.88
CA GLU A 149 -8.40 -18.37 2.50
C GLU A 149 -8.87 -16.95 2.12
N ARG A 150 -9.27 -16.73 0.86
CA ARG A 150 -9.86 -15.45 0.44
C ARG A 150 -11.14 -15.16 1.25
N THR A 151 -12.04 -16.13 1.35
CA THR A 151 -13.29 -15.98 2.10
C THR A 151 -13.02 -15.70 3.58
N GLN A 152 -12.09 -16.44 4.19
CA GLN A 152 -11.71 -16.24 5.60
C GLN A 152 -11.08 -14.87 5.83
N ALA A 153 -10.13 -14.45 4.98
CA ALA A 153 -9.50 -13.14 5.07
C ALA A 153 -10.54 -12.01 4.97
N LEU A 154 -11.46 -12.08 4.00
CA LEU A 154 -12.53 -11.09 3.83
C LEU A 154 -13.52 -11.09 5.00
N ARG A 155 -13.81 -12.25 5.59
CA ARG A 155 -14.63 -12.36 6.80
C ARG A 155 -13.95 -11.65 7.98
N THR A 156 -12.69 -11.94 8.26
CA THR A 156 -11.94 -11.28 9.34
C THR A 156 -11.82 -9.78 9.13
N PHE A 157 -11.65 -9.33 7.87
CA PHE A 157 -11.68 -7.91 7.53
C PHE A 157 -12.99 -7.23 7.92
N ARG A 158 -14.14 -7.87 7.64
CA ARG A 158 -15.47 -7.36 8.03
C ARG A 158 -15.64 -7.32 9.55
N GLU A 159 -15.22 -8.39 10.24
CA GLU A 159 -15.32 -8.51 11.70
C GLU A 159 -14.50 -7.44 12.43
N LYS A 160 -13.26 -7.17 12.00
CA LYS A 160 -12.42 -6.12 12.59
C LYS A 160 -12.91 -4.70 12.30
N ARG A 161 -13.83 -4.51 11.35
CA ARG A 161 -14.40 -3.22 10.99
C ARG A 161 -15.82 -3.00 11.53
N ALA A 162 -16.47 -4.03 12.05
CA ALA A 162 -17.69 -3.84 12.80
C ALA A 162 -17.35 -3.03 14.07
N PRO A 163 -18.08 -1.95 14.39
CA PRO A 163 -17.90 -1.31 15.68
C PRO A 163 -18.14 -2.37 16.76
N ALA A 164 -17.30 -2.36 17.81
CA ALA A 164 -17.58 -3.16 18.99
C ALA A 164 -19.00 -2.80 19.47
N ALA A 165 -19.88 -3.80 19.46
CA ALA A 165 -21.26 -3.67 19.92
C ALA A 165 -21.31 -3.36 21.41
#